data_AF-A0A7Y2HWU2-F1
#
_entry.id   AF-A0A7Y2HWU2-F1
#
_cell.length_a   1.000
_cell.length_b   1.000
_cell.length_c   1.000
_cell.angle_alpha   90.00
_cell.angle_beta   90.00
_cell.angle_gamma   90.00
#
_symmetry.space_group_name_H-M   'P 1'
#
loop_
_entity.id
_entity.type
_entity.pdbx_description
1 polymer ?
#
loop_
_entity_poly.entity_id
_entity_poly.type
_entity_poly.pdbx_seq_one_letter_code
_entity_poly.pdbx_strand_id
1 'polypeptide(L)'
;MIRSMIGRNSPLDRLRQRRSGLVPSSLEVNSRTGAGLSAADEQLLQRLLTDPVDFIDSPDFYEPDAEFRIFDEAPDIQKPDVAWYRPLMDDLTPTSRQTTRQSGTVLLSAGEERVLFLQYNYARFRVSRLQAEIGASGPTDEQAQELLRWHRTAVGYREQIAETNLALVLAMAKRTRMSEVDFADLVSEGNMALLRSVDKFDCGRGFKFSTYACRAILKAFSRQGMKLSKYRQRFPTDFDPALEKSNHLENVRRTHEEECAEEVKHIVLNNDADLTKVEQTVIHHRFGLGADEAAAPLTLEQVGQIIGVTKERVRQIQNKALEKVRLFLEENTSGPSEPPAEDEYPISAN
;
A
#
# COMPACT_ATOMS: atom_id res chain seq x y z
N MET A 1 -6.51 15.66 0.45
CA MET A 1 -5.44 16.68 0.49
C MET A 1 -4.15 16.15 1.13
N ILE A 2 -3.56 15.06 0.64
CA ILE A 2 -2.30 14.49 1.19
C ILE A 2 -1.32 14.24 0.03
N ARG A 3 -1.01 15.30 -0.72
CA ARG A 3 0.20 15.39 -1.55
C ARG A 3 0.93 16.64 -1.08
N SER A 4 2.25 16.54 -0.94
CA SER A 4 3.19 17.65 -0.67
C SER A 4 3.65 17.88 0.78
N MET A 5 4.57 17.03 1.26
CA MET A 5 5.66 17.47 2.15
C MET A 5 7.01 16.81 1.75
N ILE A 6 7.21 16.64 0.45
CA ILE A 6 8.53 16.35 -0.14
C ILE A 6 9.02 17.70 -0.67
N GLY A 7 10.22 18.11 -0.27
CA GLY A 7 10.72 19.47 -0.49
C GLY A 7 10.66 19.89 -1.96
N ARG A 8 9.85 20.90 -2.26
CA ARG A 8 9.58 21.47 -3.60
C ARG A 8 10.78 22.26 -4.18
N ASN A 9 12.01 21.95 -3.78
CA ASN A 9 13.19 22.79 -4.03
C ASN A 9 14.31 22.07 -4.79
N SER A 10 14.09 20.85 -5.29
CA SER A 10 15.12 20.22 -6.14
C SER A 10 15.19 20.92 -7.50
N PRO A 11 16.36 20.91 -8.18
CA PRO A 11 16.51 21.50 -9.52
C PRO A 11 15.48 20.92 -10.50
N LEU A 12 15.21 19.61 -10.40
CA LEU A 12 14.16 18.94 -11.17
C LEU A 12 12.76 19.43 -10.81
N ASP A 13 12.44 19.66 -9.54
CA ASP A 13 11.12 20.20 -9.16
C ASP A 13 10.92 21.63 -9.70
N ARG A 14 11.99 22.45 -9.77
CA ARG A 14 11.95 23.77 -10.40
C ARG A 14 11.76 23.69 -11.91
N LEU A 15 12.42 22.73 -12.58
CA LEU A 15 12.21 22.45 -14.00
C LEU A 15 10.78 21.98 -14.27
N ARG A 16 10.24 21.10 -13.41
CA ARG A 16 8.86 20.62 -13.49
C ARG A 16 7.85 21.74 -13.31
N GLN A 17 8.07 22.66 -12.37
CA GLN A 17 7.23 23.85 -12.20
C GLN A 17 7.29 24.80 -13.42
N ARG A 18 8.46 24.95 -14.06
CA ARG A 18 8.59 25.74 -15.30
C ARG A 18 7.91 25.06 -16.50
N ARG A 19 8.01 23.73 -16.62
CA ARG A 19 7.40 22.94 -17.70
C ARG A 19 5.90 22.71 -17.51
N SER A 20 5.39 22.74 -16.27
CA SER A 20 3.97 22.56 -15.92
C SER A 20 3.01 23.55 -16.60
N GLY A 21 3.50 24.66 -17.17
CA GLY A 21 2.71 25.59 -17.96
C GLY A 21 2.63 25.27 -19.46
N LEU A 22 3.30 24.22 -19.95
CA LEU A 22 3.53 23.94 -21.37
C LEU A 22 3.15 22.53 -21.82
N VAL A 23 2.62 21.66 -20.94
CA VAL A 23 2.29 20.27 -21.29
C VAL A 23 0.81 20.13 -21.67
N PRO A 24 0.46 19.72 -22.90
CA PRO A 24 -0.91 19.37 -23.24
C PRO A 24 -1.40 18.21 -22.37
N SER A 25 -2.66 18.27 -21.94
CA SER A 25 -3.34 17.17 -21.26
C SER A 25 -3.18 15.87 -22.04
N SER A 26 -2.60 14.86 -21.40
CA SER A 26 -2.67 13.43 -21.73
C SER A 26 -2.95 13.14 -23.21
N LEU A 27 -1.88 13.00 -24.02
CA LEU A 27 -1.99 12.45 -25.36
C LEU A 27 -2.54 11.02 -25.24
N GLU A 28 -3.80 10.81 -25.60
CA GLU A 28 -4.31 9.47 -25.93
C GLU A 28 -3.60 9.02 -27.22
N VAL A 29 -2.40 8.45 -27.05
CA VAL A 29 -1.62 7.93 -28.17
C VAL A 29 -2.29 6.64 -28.62
N ASN A 30 -2.98 6.68 -29.77
CA ASN A 30 -3.40 5.49 -30.49
C ASN A 30 -2.15 4.69 -30.88
N SER A 31 -1.78 3.70 -30.06
CA SER A 31 -0.60 2.86 -30.26
C SER A 31 -0.85 1.87 -31.39
N ARG A 32 -0.72 2.33 -32.64
CA ARG A 32 -0.37 1.45 -33.76
C ARG A 32 1.14 1.51 -33.94
N THR A 33 1.87 0.87 -33.04
CA THR A 33 3.31 0.65 -33.18
C THR A 33 3.56 -0.66 -33.92
N GLY A 34 4.53 -0.66 -34.83
CA GLY A 34 4.71 -1.67 -35.86
C GLY A 34 5.09 -3.07 -35.36
N ALA A 35 4.95 -4.04 -36.27
CA ALA A 35 5.24 -5.44 -36.06
C ALA A 35 6.72 -5.67 -35.69
N GLY A 36 7.04 -5.91 -34.41
CA GLY A 36 8.39 -6.30 -34.01
C GLY A 36 8.80 -6.10 -32.54
N LEU A 37 8.01 -5.39 -31.73
CA LEU A 37 8.32 -5.17 -30.31
C LEU A 37 7.77 -6.30 -29.42
N SER A 38 8.47 -6.62 -28.33
CA SER A 38 7.96 -7.51 -27.29
C SER A 38 6.84 -6.83 -26.50
N ALA A 39 5.87 -7.58 -25.97
CA ALA A 39 4.80 -7.04 -25.13
C ALA A 39 5.33 -6.23 -23.92
N ALA A 40 6.48 -6.61 -23.36
CA ALA A 40 7.13 -5.85 -22.29
C ALA A 40 7.68 -4.49 -22.79
N ASP A 41 8.17 -4.45 -24.02
CA ASP A 41 8.73 -3.25 -24.65
C ASP A 41 7.61 -2.31 -25.10
N GLU A 42 6.48 -2.83 -25.55
CA GLU A 42 5.27 -2.04 -25.84
C GLU A 42 4.74 -1.36 -24.58
N GLN A 43 4.63 -2.09 -23.46
CA GLN A 43 4.22 -1.51 -22.18
C GLN A 43 5.20 -0.45 -21.67
N LEU A 44 6.51 -0.71 -21.81
CA LEU A 44 7.53 0.25 -21.43
C LEU A 44 7.44 1.52 -22.29
N LEU A 45 7.28 1.36 -23.62
CA LEU A 45 7.12 2.47 -24.55
C LEU A 45 5.88 3.30 -24.22
N GLN A 46 4.73 2.68 -23.96
CA GLN A 46 3.51 3.38 -23.55
C GLN A 46 3.71 4.22 -22.27
N ARG A 47 4.38 3.66 -21.26
CA ARG A 47 4.73 4.42 -20.05
C ARG A 47 5.63 5.60 -20.37
N LEU A 48 6.64 5.41 -21.21
CA LEU A 48 7.54 6.49 -21.58
C LEU A 48 6.87 7.57 -22.42
N LEU A 49 5.86 7.25 -23.23
CA LEU A 49 5.10 8.29 -23.95
C LEU A 49 4.15 9.07 -23.02
N THR A 50 3.70 8.43 -21.94
CA THR A 50 2.78 9.03 -20.97
C THR A 50 3.52 9.91 -19.95
N ASP A 51 4.63 9.42 -19.41
CA ASP A 51 5.39 10.07 -18.36
C ASP A 51 6.62 10.79 -18.94
N PRO A 52 6.69 12.14 -18.89
CA PRO A 52 7.84 12.87 -19.39
C PRO A 52 9.07 12.56 -18.55
N VAL A 53 10.20 12.30 -19.22
CA VAL A 53 11.47 12.04 -18.56
C VAL A 53 12.15 13.37 -18.23
N ASP A 54 12.28 13.66 -16.93
CA ASP A 54 13.09 14.77 -16.46
C ASP A 54 14.59 14.49 -16.72
N PHE A 55 15.45 15.51 -16.70
CA PHE A 55 16.90 15.36 -16.70
C PHE A 55 17.56 16.60 -16.07
N ILE A 56 18.83 16.48 -15.67
CA ILE A 56 19.63 17.62 -15.20
C ILE A 56 20.46 18.11 -16.37
N ASP A 57 20.22 19.36 -16.76
CA ASP A 57 20.81 19.96 -17.95
C ASP A 57 22.30 20.28 -17.78
N SER A 58 23.05 20.16 -18.88
CA SER A 58 24.46 20.53 -18.98
C SER A 58 24.73 21.21 -20.31
N PRO A 59 25.53 22.29 -20.38
CA PRO A 59 25.94 22.91 -21.63
C PRO A 59 26.54 21.92 -22.63
N ASP A 60 27.26 20.91 -22.13
CA ASP A 60 27.94 19.89 -22.94
C ASP A 60 26.98 19.07 -23.82
N PHE A 61 25.68 19.03 -23.50
CA PHE A 61 24.69 18.23 -24.22
C PHE A 61 24.32 18.80 -25.59
N TYR A 62 24.60 20.08 -25.82
CA TYR A 62 24.22 20.82 -27.03
C TYR A 62 25.37 20.94 -28.04
N GLU A 63 26.55 20.44 -27.69
CA GLU A 63 27.71 20.39 -28.57
C GLU A 63 27.47 19.38 -29.71
N PRO A 64 27.97 19.63 -30.93
CA PRO A 64 27.74 18.75 -32.09
C PRO A 64 28.30 17.34 -31.89
N ASP A 65 29.36 17.20 -31.10
CA ASP A 65 30.01 15.91 -30.79
C ASP A 65 29.69 15.42 -29.36
N ALA A 66 28.59 15.87 -28.76
CA ALA A 66 28.26 15.58 -27.36
C ALA A 66 28.23 14.08 -27.05
N GLU A 67 27.62 13.26 -27.92
CA GLU A 67 27.55 11.81 -27.73
C GLU A 67 28.94 11.17 -27.67
N PHE A 68 29.80 11.51 -28.62
CA PHE A 68 31.17 10.99 -28.70
C PHE A 68 32.01 11.42 -27.49
N ARG A 69 31.95 12.70 -27.09
CA ARG A 69 32.70 13.19 -25.92
C ARG A 69 32.23 12.55 -24.60
N ILE A 70 30.94 12.28 -24.47
CA ILE A 70 30.34 11.77 -23.23
C ILE A 70 30.51 10.26 -23.09
N PHE A 71 30.50 9.50 -24.18
CA PHE A 71 30.61 8.04 -24.14
C PHE A 71 31.95 7.48 -24.62
N ASP A 72 32.49 7.98 -25.73
CA ASP A 72 33.66 7.38 -26.38
C ASP A 72 34.99 7.98 -25.90
N GLU A 73 35.01 9.28 -25.59
CA GLU A 73 36.19 9.94 -24.99
C GLU A 73 36.28 9.72 -23.47
N ALA A 74 35.19 9.24 -22.86
CA ALA A 74 35.12 9.03 -21.42
C ALA A 74 36.01 7.87 -20.96
N PRO A 75 36.65 7.98 -19.77
CA PRO A 75 37.41 6.87 -19.20
C PRO A 75 36.49 5.68 -18.91
N ASP A 76 37.00 4.46 -19.10
CA ASP A 76 36.26 3.24 -18.74
C ASP A 76 36.16 3.11 -17.22
N ILE A 77 34.93 3.15 -16.69
CA ILE A 77 34.66 3.11 -15.26
C ILE A 77 34.21 1.69 -14.91
N GLN A 78 35.02 1.01 -14.10
CA GLN A 78 34.73 -0.35 -13.66
C GLN A 78 33.38 -0.43 -12.94
N LYS A 79 32.57 -1.40 -13.32
CA LYS A 79 31.32 -1.71 -12.63
C LYS A 79 31.61 -2.25 -11.23
N PRO A 80 30.92 -1.77 -10.19
CA PRO A 80 31.14 -2.23 -8.83
C PRO A 80 30.76 -3.71 -8.70
N ASP A 81 31.54 -4.48 -7.94
CA ASP A 81 31.12 -5.81 -7.51
C ASP A 81 30.16 -5.68 -6.32
N VAL A 82 28.89 -6.04 -6.54
CA VAL A 82 27.84 -6.04 -5.52
C VAL A 82 27.62 -7.40 -4.87
N ALA A 83 28.44 -8.41 -5.19
CA ALA A 83 28.29 -9.76 -4.66
C ALA A 83 28.36 -9.83 -3.13
N TRP A 84 28.99 -8.85 -2.47
CA TRP A 84 29.03 -8.74 -1.01
C TRP A 84 27.69 -8.31 -0.38
N TYR A 85 26.82 -7.63 -1.12
CA TYR A 85 25.57 -7.07 -0.60
C TYR A 85 24.48 -8.15 -0.46
N ARG A 86 24.44 -9.10 -1.38
CA ARG A 86 23.40 -10.14 -1.47
C ARG A 86 23.42 -11.11 -0.26
N PRO A 87 24.56 -11.71 0.14
CA PRO A 87 24.62 -12.56 1.33
C PRO A 87 24.26 -11.82 2.62
N LEU A 88 24.59 -10.54 2.74
CA LEU A 88 24.24 -9.74 3.92
C LEU A 88 22.73 -9.53 4.05
N MET A 89 22.02 -9.34 2.93
CA MET A 89 20.56 -9.25 2.94
C MET A 89 19.92 -10.61 3.16
N ASP A 90 20.53 -11.68 2.64
CA ASP A 90 20.07 -13.05 2.86
C ASP A 90 20.26 -13.47 4.33
N ASP A 91 21.31 -13.04 5.04
CA ASP A 91 21.52 -13.30 6.47
C ASP A 91 20.51 -12.57 7.38
N LEU A 92 19.88 -11.49 6.90
CA LEU A 92 18.75 -10.83 7.58
C LEU A 92 17.44 -11.60 7.37
N THR A 93 17.44 -12.64 6.54
CA THR A 93 16.34 -13.59 6.36
C THR A 93 16.77 -14.95 6.95
N PRO A 94 15.92 -15.69 7.66
CA PRO A 94 16.36 -16.83 8.49
C PRO A 94 16.84 -18.09 7.73
N THR A 95 17.00 -18.05 6.39
CA THR A 95 16.99 -19.28 5.57
C THR A 95 18.32 -19.64 4.88
N SER A 96 19.39 -18.85 4.93
CA SER A 96 20.60 -19.21 4.15
C SER A 96 21.92 -18.80 4.80
N ARG A 97 22.75 -19.79 5.16
CA ARG A 97 24.16 -19.61 5.48
C ARG A 97 24.98 -19.78 4.20
N GLN A 98 25.51 -18.69 3.65
CA GLN A 98 26.52 -18.76 2.58
C GLN A 98 27.70 -17.81 2.84
N THR A 99 28.86 -18.25 2.36
CA THR A 99 30.19 -17.72 2.70
C THR A 99 30.45 -16.35 2.06
N THR A 100 30.76 -15.37 2.90
CA THR A 100 31.14 -14.01 2.49
C THR A 100 32.47 -14.00 1.73
N ARG A 101 32.44 -13.76 0.42
CA ARG A 101 33.62 -13.34 -0.34
C ARG A 101 33.88 -11.85 -0.07
N GLN A 102 35.13 -11.50 0.20
CA GLN A 102 35.55 -10.10 0.32
C GLN A 102 35.58 -9.46 -1.08
N SER A 103 34.48 -8.82 -1.47
CA SER A 103 34.44 -8.00 -2.69
C SER A 103 35.15 -6.67 -2.44
N GLY A 104 36.00 -6.25 -3.37
CA GLY A 104 36.62 -4.93 -3.34
C GLY A 104 35.58 -3.84 -3.56
N THR A 105 35.39 -2.95 -2.58
CA THR A 105 34.53 -1.78 -2.76
C THR A 105 35.22 -0.81 -3.73
N VAL A 106 34.73 -0.73 -4.96
CA VAL A 106 35.17 0.28 -5.94
C VAL A 106 34.71 1.65 -5.43
N LEU A 107 35.64 2.50 -5.00
CA LEU A 107 35.34 3.87 -4.56
C LEU A 107 35.62 4.83 -5.72
N LEU A 108 34.58 5.51 -6.21
CA LEU A 108 34.71 6.43 -7.35
C LEU A 108 35.33 7.78 -6.93
N SER A 109 36.24 8.27 -7.77
CA SER A 109 36.75 9.64 -7.72
C SER A 109 35.68 10.66 -8.11
N ALA A 110 35.92 11.95 -7.86
CA ALA A 110 34.95 12.99 -8.20
C ALA A 110 34.77 13.13 -9.71
N GLY A 111 35.85 12.87 -10.48
CA GLY A 111 35.83 12.89 -11.93
C GLY A 111 34.99 11.74 -12.49
N GLU A 112 35.20 10.52 -11.99
CA GLU A 112 34.43 9.35 -12.43
C GLU A 112 32.94 9.47 -12.08
N GLU A 113 32.60 9.95 -10.88
CA GLU A 113 31.21 10.27 -10.52
C GLU A 113 30.60 11.26 -11.53
N ARG A 114 31.33 12.32 -11.86
CA ARG A 114 30.87 13.33 -12.82
C ARG A 114 30.59 12.72 -14.20
N VAL A 115 31.49 11.87 -14.69
CA VAL A 115 31.33 11.19 -15.98
C VAL A 115 30.08 10.31 -15.99
N LEU A 116 29.87 9.48 -14.97
CA LEU A 116 28.66 8.64 -14.87
C LEU A 116 27.38 9.48 -14.82
N PHE A 117 27.37 10.58 -14.05
CA PHE A 117 26.20 11.46 -13.98
C PHE A 117 25.96 12.21 -15.29
N LEU A 118 27.00 12.57 -16.05
CA LEU A 118 26.85 13.17 -17.38
C LEU A 118 26.28 12.16 -18.37
N GLN A 119 26.80 10.94 -18.42
CA GLN A 119 26.29 9.85 -19.26
C GLN A 119 24.82 9.53 -18.94
N TYR A 120 24.50 9.41 -17.65
CA TYR A 120 23.14 9.19 -17.16
C TYR A 120 22.18 10.31 -17.59
N ASN A 121 22.56 11.58 -17.39
CA ASN A 121 21.70 12.71 -17.72
C ASN A 121 21.60 12.97 -19.23
N TYR A 122 22.65 12.71 -20.00
CA TYR A 122 22.61 12.79 -21.46
C TYR A 122 21.65 11.75 -22.04
N ALA A 123 21.66 10.50 -21.53
CA ALA A 123 20.70 9.49 -21.96
C ALA A 123 19.24 9.94 -21.67
N ARG A 124 18.98 10.55 -20.52
CA ARG A 124 17.65 11.12 -20.18
C ARG A 124 17.29 12.33 -21.05
N PHE A 125 18.26 13.18 -21.36
CA PHE A 125 18.10 14.31 -22.29
C PHE A 125 17.68 13.81 -23.68
N ARG A 126 18.32 12.75 -24.20
CA ARG A 126 17.94 12.14 -25.48
C ARG A 126 16.53 11.58 -25.46
N VAL A 127 16.14 10.86 -24.40
CA VAL A 127 14.73 10.42 -24.24
C VAL A 127 13.78 11.62 -24.23
N SER A 128 14.09 12.67 -23.45
CA SER A 128 13.23 13.86 -23.40
C SER A 128 13.15 14.61 -24.73
N ARG A 129 14.22 14.65 -25.53
CA ARG A 129 14.20 15.23 -26.88
C ARG A 129 13.35 14.40 -27.84
N LEU A 130 13.53 13.08 -27.86
CA LEU A 130 12.73 12.18 -28.67
C LEU A 130 11.23 12.28 -28.30
N GLN A 131 10.90 12.32 -27.01
CA GLN A 131 9.53 12.56 -26.54
C GLN A 131 8.93 13.89 -27.07
N ALA A 132 9.75 14.93 -27.21
CA ALA A 132 9.28 16.22 -27.72
C ALA A 132 9.15 16.24 -29.25
N GLU A 133 9.95 15.45 -29.96
CA GLU A 133 9.87 15.26 -31.41
C GLU A 133 8.69 14.35 -31.81
N ILE A 134 8.34 13.41 -30.93
CA ILE A 134 7.15 12.57 -31.06
C ILE A 134 5.91 13.43 -30.77
N GLY A 135 5.27 13.92 -31.83
CA GLY A 135 4.00 14.64 -31.75
C GLY A 135 2.79 13.71 -31.56
N ALA A 136 1.59 14.25 -31.81
CA ALA A 136 0.33 13.51 -31.70
C ALA A 136 0.18 12.31 -32.66
N SER A 137 1.06 12.22 -33.67
CA SER A 137 1.06 11.15 -34.68
C SER A 137 1.59 9.80 -34.17
N GLY A 138 2.13 9.75 -32.94
CA GLY A 138 2.79 8.57 -32.38
C GLY A 138 4.23 8.38 -32.90
N PRO A 139 5.03 7.52 -32.25
CA PRO A 139 6.43 7.30 -32.62
C PRO A 139 6.55 6.43 -33.88
N THR A 140 7.57 6.68 -34.71
CA THR A 140 8.01 5.71 -35.72
C THR A 140 8.70 4.51 -35.07
N ASP A 141 8.79 3.38 -35.77
CA ASP A 141 9.46 2.18 -35.24
C ASP A 141 10.93 2.45 -34.87
N GLU A 142 11.64 3.26 -35.66
CA GLU A 142 13.01 3.70 -35.36
C GLU A 142 13.06 4.57 -34.10
N GLN A 143 12.15 5.55 -33.96
CA GLN A 143 12.06 6.39 -32.77
C GLN A 143 11.71 5.57 -31.52
N ALA A 144 10.83 4.57 -31.65
CA ALA A 144 10.46 3.68 -30.56
C ALA A 144 11.66 2.86 -30.07
N GLN A 145 12.43 2.27 -31.00
CA GLN A 145 13.65 1.52 -30.66
C GLN A 145 14.71 2.42 -30.03
N GLU A 146 14.91 3.64 -30.55
CA GLU A 146 15.89 4.58 -30.02
C GLU A 146 15.51 5.05 -28.61
N LEU A 147 14.22 5.33 -28.39
CA LEU A 147 13.70 5.72 -27.08
C LEU A 147 13.89 4.61 -26.04
N LEU A 148 13.60 3.36 -26.41
CA LEU A 148 13.83 2.19 -25.55
C LEU A 148 15.32 1.97 -25.26
N ARG A 149 16.19 2.14 -26.27
CA ARG A 149 17.65 2.05 -26.12
C ARG A 149 18.15 3.09 -25.11
N TRP A 150 17.87 4.37 -25.30
CA TRP A 150 18.32 5.43 -24.40
C TRP A 150 17.75 5.29 -23.00
N HIS A 151 16.49 4.86 -22.87
CA HIS A 151 15.90 4.58 -21.56
C HIS A 151 16.65 3.46 -20.83
N ARG A 152 16.92 2.33 -21.51
CA ARG A 152 17.70 1.22 -20.91
C ARG A 152 19.11 1.66 -20.53
N THR A 153 19.76 2.47 -21.37
CA THR A 153 21.06 3.06 -21.06
C THR A 153 21.00 3.92 -19.79
N ALA A 154 19.99 4.79 -19.66
CA ALA A 154 19.80 5.61 -18.46
C ALA A 154 19.55 4.75 -17.21
N VAL A 155 18.74 3.69 -17.31
CA VAL A 155 18.50 2.76 -16.21
C VAL A 155 19.79 2.04 -15.80
N GLY A 156 20.59 1.57 -16.76
CA GLY A 156 21.87 0.91 -16.47
C GLY A 156 22.85 1.80 -15.72
N TYR A 157 22.99 3.08 -16.12
CA TYR A 157 23.83 4.02 -15.37
C TYR A 157 23.25 4.36 -13.99
N ARG A 158 21.93 4.48 -13.87
CA ARG A 158 21.26 4.72 -12.58
C ARG A 158 21.55 3.58 -11.60
N GLU A 159 21.46 2.34 -12.08
CA GLU A 159 21.78 1.14 -11.32
C GLU A 159 23.25 1.13 -10.93
N GLN A 160 24.18 1.31 -11.88
CA GLN A 160 25.62 1.35 -11.61
C GLN A 160 25.97 2.39 -10.53
N ILE A 161 25.48 3.61 -10.63
CA ILE A 161 25.73 4.67 -9.65
C ILE A 161 25.17 4.28 -8.27
N ALA A 162 23.97 3.70 -8.23
CA ALA A 162 23.35 3.28 -6.98
C ALA A 162 24.14 2.14 -6.33
N GLU A 163 24.54 1.13 -7.11
CA GLU A 163 25.32 -0.04 -6.70
C GLU A 163 26.66 0.34 -6.08
N THR A 164 27.40 1.27 -6.68
CA THR A 164 28.66 1.76 -6.12
C THR A 164 28.47 2.40 -4.74
N ASN A 165 27.28 2.96 -4.48
CA ASN A 165 26.98 3.69 -3.26
C ASN A 165 26.14 2.89 -2.23
N LEU A 166 25.88 1.59 -2.46
CA LEU A 166 25.15 0.75 -1.48
C LEU A 166 25.90 0.64 -0.14
N ALA A 167 27.24 0.56 -0.18
CA ALA A 167 28.07 0.50 1.02
C ALA A 167 27.88 1.72 1.93
N LEU A 168 27.62 2.90 1.35
CA LEU A 168 27.33 4.11 2.11
C LEU A 168 26.05 3.94 2.93
N VAL A 169 24.97 3.44 2.33
CA VAL A 169 23.68 3.26 3.03
C VAL A 169 23.84 2.32 4.22
N LEU A 170 24.53 1.20 4.05
CA LEU A 170 24.77 0.26 5.15
C LEU A 170 25.65 0.87 6.24
N ALA A 171 26.72 1.58 5.89
CA ALA A 171 27.57 2.26 6.87
C ALA A 171 26.76 3.29 7.68
N MET A 172 25.87 4.01 7.02
CA MET A 172 24.98 4.97 7.67
C MET A 172 23.93 4.29 8.56
N ALA A 173 23.30 3.21 8.09
CA ALA A 173 22.33 2.43 8.87
C ALA A 173 22.98 1.85 10.14
N LYS A 174 24.17 1.24 9.98
CA LYS A 174 24.97 0.69 11.09
C LYS A 174 25.41 1.74 12.11
N ARG A 175 25.62 2.99 11.68
CA ARG A 175 25.97 4.10 12.57
C ARG A 175 24.75 4.69 13.28
N THR A 176 23.61 4.77 12.60
CA THR A 176 22.41 5.44 13.12
C THR A 176 21.69 4.58 14.18
N ARG A 177 21.73 3.24 14.05
CA ARG A 177 21.12 2.24 14.98
C ARG A 177 19.90 2.78 15.74
N MET A 178 18.74 2.74 15.09
CA MET A 178 17.47 3.08 15.74
C MET A 178 16.89 1.81 16.36
N SER A 179 16.91 1.68 17.69
CA SER A 179 16.50 0.45 18.39
C SER A 179 15.06 0.00 18.11
N GLU A 180 14.20 0.93 17.66
CA GLU A 180 12.79 0.64 17.40
C GLU A 180 12.51 0.16 15.98
N VAL A 181 13.38 0.48 15.02
CA VAL A 181 13.17 0.21 13.58
C VAL A 181 14.02 -0.99 13.18
N ASP A 182 13.42 -1.93 12.47
CA ASP A 182 14.17 -3.07 11.94
C ASP A 182 15.30 -2.61 10.99
N PHE A 183 16.41 -3.33 11.03
CA PHE A 183 17.59 -2.97 10.26
C PHE A 183 17.34 -3.10 8.74
N ALA A 184 16.60 -4.13 8.30
CA ALA A 184 16.29 -4.30 6.88
C ALA A 184 15.35 -3.21 6.37
N ASP A 185 14.37 -2.79 7.18
CA ASP A 185 13.49 -1.65 6.89
C ASP A 185 14.28 -0.34 6.75
N LEU A 186 15.26 -0.12 7.65
CA LEU A 186 16.10 1.07 7.59
C LEU A 186 16.94 1.08 6.31
N VAL A 187 17.60 -0.04 5.99
CA VAL A 187 18.43 -0.18 4.79
C VAL A 187 17.61 0.00 3.52
N SER A 188 16.43 -0.61 3.44
CA SER A 188 15.56 -0.51 2.26
C SER A 188 15.07 0.93 2.02
N GLU A 189 14.63 1.66 3.06
CA GLU A 189 14.26 3.07 2.91
C GLU A 189 15.48 3.95 2.58
N GLY A 190 16.66 3.61 3.11
CA GLY A 190 17.93 4.23 2.75
C GLY A 190 18.28 4.08 1.27
N ASN A 191 18.14 2.88 0.72
CA ASN A 191 18.38 2.60 -0.70
C ASN A 191 17.37 3.34 -1.58
N MET A 192 16.10 3.42 -1.17
CA MET A 192 15.11 4.22 -1.88
C MET A 192 15.45 5.72 -1.85
N ALA A 193 15.99 6.22 -0.74
CA ALA A 193 16.48 7.60 -0.65
C ALA A 193 17.72 7.83 -1.51
N LEU A 194 18.62 6.84 -1.61
CA LEU A 194 19.78 6.86 -2.48
C LEU A 194 19.35 6.97 -3.95
N LEU A 195 18.45 6.10 -4.42
CA LEU A 195 17.94 6.13 -5.81
C LEU A 195 17.31 7.49 -6.15
N ARG A 196 16.46 8.02 -5.26
CA ARG A 196 15.88 9.38 -5.43
C ARG A 196 16.95 10.47 -5.42
N SER A 197 18.09 10.24 -4.77
CA SER A 197 19.21 11.17 -4.76
C SER A 197 19.98 11.14 -6.07
N VAL A 198 20.21 9.95 -6.63
CA VAL A 198 20.80 9.78 -7.99
C VAL A 198 19.99 10.57 -9.01
N ASP A 199 18.66 10.43 -8.99
CA ASP A 199 17.78 11.09 -9.96
C ASP A 199 17.88 12.63 -9.92
N LYS A 200 18.21 13.21 -8.76
CA LYS A 200 18.16 14.65 -8.48
C LYS A 200 19.53 15.31 -8.33
N PHE A 201 20.61 14.54 -8.37
CA PHE A 201 21.94 15.03 -8.07
C PHE A 201 22.56 15.76 -9.26
N ASP A 202 22.99 16.99 -9.01
CA ASP A 202 23.55 17.90 -10.00
C ASP A 202 25.08 17.95 -9.86
N CYS A 203 25.77 17.28 -10.79
CA CYS A 203 27.22 17.21 -10.80
C CYS A 203 27.91 18.55 -11.17
N GLY A 204 27.19 19.49 -11.80
CA GLY A 204 27.70 20.80 -12.16
C GLY A 204 27.99 21.70 -10.95
N ARG A 205 27.46 21.36 -9.77
CA ARG A 205 27.72 22.10 -8.53
C ARG A 205 29.09 21.81 -7.88
N GLY A 206 29.84 20.81 -8.36
CA GLY A 206 31.18 20.52 -7.86
C GLY A 206 31.27 19.85 -6.47
N PHE A 207 30.14 19.36 -5.93
CA PHE A 207 30.14 18.59 -4.68
C PHE A 207 30.21 17.09 -4.96
N LYS A 208 30.76 16.32 -4.02
CA LYS A 208 30.72 14.85 -4.04
C LYS A 208 29.29 14.34 -3.88
N PHE A 209 28.93 13.28 -4.62
CA PHE A 209 27.59 12.68 -4.54
C PHE A 209 27.26 12.18 -3.14
N SER A 210 28.22 11.53 -2.47
CA SER A 210 28.08 11.01 -1.11
C SER A 210 27.62 12.07 -0.10
N THR A 211 28.05 13.33 -0.25
CA THR A 211 27.65 14.43 0.64
C THR A 211 26.17 14.74 0.50
N TYR A 212 25.66 14.77 -0.73
CA TYR A 212 24.24 14.99 -1.00
C TYR A 212 23.39 13.79 -0.57
N ALA A 213 23.81 12.58 -0.95
CA ALA A 213 23.12 11.33 -0.63
C ALA A 213 23.00 11.13 0.88
N CYS A 214 24.07 11.37 1.64
CA CYS A 214 24.06 11.26 3.11
C CYS A 214 22.90 12.04 3.75
N ARG A 215 22.68 13.29 3.32
CA ARG A 215 21.62 14.12 3.90
C ARG A 215 20.23 13.58 3.56
N ALA A 216 20.05 13.06 2.35
CA ALA A 216 18.78 12.45 1.93
C ALA A 216 18.51 11.14 2.69
N ILE A 217 19.53 10.31 2.87
CA ILE A 217 19.44 9.03 3.60
C ILE A 217 19.13 9.28 5.08
N LEU A 218 19.84 10.18 5.77
CA LEU A 218 19.54 10.54 7.17
C LEU A 218 18.11 11.05 7.33
N LYS A 219 17.64 11.86 6.38
CA LYS A 219 16.26 12.36 6.38
C LYS A 219 15.25 11.23 6.21
N ALA A 220 15.56 10.24 5.38
CA ALA A 220 14.70 9.07 5.17
C ALA A 220 14.63 8.20 6.44
N PHE A 221 15.78 7.94 7.09
CA PHE A 221 15.85 7.22 8.37
C PHE A 221 15.03 7.91 9.46
N SER A 222 15.21 9.22 9.63
CA SER A 222 14.42 10.00 10.59
C SER A 222 12.92 9.93 10.31
N ARG A 223 12.52 9.98 9.03
CA ARG A 223 11.11 9.83 8.63
C ARG A 223 10.55 8.44 8.92
N GLN A 224 11.35 7.39 8.71
CA GLN A 224 10.94 6.02 9.01
C GLN A 224 10.73 5.83 10.51
N GLY A 225 11.67 6.30 11.36
CA GLY A 225 11.49 6.27 12.81
C GLY A 225 10.24 7.02 13.28
N MET A 226 9.99 8.22 12.73
CA MET A 226 8.76 8.97 13.05
C MET A 226 7.48 8.24 12.60
N LYS A 227 7.50 7.55 11.45
CA LYS A 227 6.35 6.78 10.96
C LYS A 227 6.05 5.61 11.89
N LEU A 228 7.08 4.86 12.29
CA LEU A 228 6.92 3.73 13.19
C LEU A 228 6.47 4.16 14.59
N SER A 229 7.05 5.23 15.14
CA SER A 229 6.63 5.81 16.42
C SER A 229 5.15 6.23 16.40
N LYS A 230 4.69 6.90 15.32
CA LYS A 230 3.27 7.24 15.14
C LYS A 230 2.37 6.02 15.00
N TYR A 231 2.84 4.98 14.31
CA TYR A 231 2.10 3.72 14.18
C TYR A 231 1.91 3.08 15.55
N ARG A 232 2.97 2.93 16.34
CA ARG A 232 2.91 2.40 17.71
C ARG A 232 2.06 3.26 18.65
N GLN A 233 2.09 4.58 18.52
CA GLN A 233 1.19 5.45 19.30
C GLN A 233 -0.30 5.21 18.98
N ARG A 234 -0.62 4.83 17.74
CA ARG A 234 -1.99 4.54 17.31
C ARG A 234 -2.38 3.09 17.61
N PHE A 235 -1.43 2.18 17.50
CA PHE A 235 -1.59 0.74 17.70
C PHE A 235 -0.51 0.27 18.68
N PRO A 236 -0.75 0.39 20.00
CA PRO A 236 0.26 0.05 21.02
C PRO A 236 0.63 -1.44 21.06
N THR A 237 -0.26 -2.30 20.57
CA THR A 237 -0.05 -3.74 20.45
C THR A 237 0.03 -4.10 18.98
N ASP A 238 1.10 -4.78 18.59
CA ASP A 238 1.18 -5.41 17.27
C ASP A 238 0.10 -6.51 17.21
N PHE A 239 -0.62 -6.58 16.08
CA PHE A 239 -1.58 -7.64 15.83
C PHE A 239 -0.82 -8.96 15.76
N ASP A 240 -0.95 -9.79 16.79
CA ASP A 240 -0.38 -11.14 16.81
C ASP A 240 -1.52 -12.14 16.60
N PRO A 241 -1.65 -12.72 15.39
CA PRO A 241 -2.70 -13.69 15.08
C PRO A 241 -2.72 -14.89 16.04
N ALA A 242 -1.60 -15.21 16.70
CA ALA A 242 -1.50 -16.32 17.64
C ALA A 242 -1.97 -15.95 19.06
N LEU A 243 -2.01 -14.67 19.41
CA LEU A 243 -2.48 -14.17 20.71
C LEU A 243 -3.92 -13.65 20.67
N GLU A 244 -4.49 -13.48 19.47
CA GLU A 244 -5.91 -13.15 19.34
C GLU A 244 -6.79 -14.36 19.63
N LYS A 245 -7.83 -14.16 20.42
CA LYS A 245 -8.84 -15.20 20.65
C LYS A 245 -9.63 -15.41 19.36
N SER A 246 -9.95 -16.67 19.03
CA SER A 246 -10.79 -16.94 17.87
C SER A 246 -12.19 -16.34 18.08
N ASN A 247 -12.67 -15.57 17.10
CA ASN A 247 -14.04 -15.04 17.10
C ASN A 247 -15.10 -16.14 16.89
N HIS A 248 -14.71 -17.42 16.91
CA HIS A 248 -15.59 -18.55 16.63
C HIS A 248 -16.70 -18.67 17.67
N LEU A 249 -16.36 -18.61 18.97
CA LEU A 249 -17.34 -18.72 20.06
C LEU A 249 -18.34 -17.55 20.04
N GLU A 250 -17.87 -16.34 19.74
CA GLU A 250 -18.74 -15.16 19.63
C GLU A 250 -19.68 -15.28 18.42
N ASN A 251 -19.18 -15.78 17.29
CA ASN A 251 -20.01 -16.07 16.12
C ASN A 251 -21.05 -17.16 16.42
N VAL A 252 -20.68 -18.24 17.09
CA VAL A 252 -21.62 -19.33 17.46
C VAL A 252 -22.69 -18.83 18.42
N ARG A 253 -22.33 -18.02 19.42
CA ARG A 253 -23.30 -17.40 20.34
C ARG A 253 -24.27 -16.51 19.58
N ARG A 254 -23.77 -15.67 18.67
CA ARG A 254 -24.62 -14.79 17.85
C ARG A 254 -25.57 -15.57 16.94
N THR A 255 -25.08 -16.61 16.25
CA THR A 255 -25.95 -17.43 15.38
C THR A 255 -27.01 -18.15 16.20
N HIS A 256 -26.66 -18.66 17.37
CA HIS A 256 -27.64 -19.30 18.27
C HIS A 256 -28.69 -18.29 18.77
N GLU A 257 -28.29 -17.07 19.13
CA GLU A 257 -29.23 -16.00 19.50
C GLU A 257 -30.19 -15.65 18.35
N GLU A 258 -29.68 -15.59 17.11
CA GLU A 258 -30.48 -15.33 15.90
C GLU A 258 -31.48 -16.48 15.63
N GLU A 259 -31.03 -17.74 15.69
CA GLU A 259 -31.86 -18.93 15.51
C GLU A 259 -32.97 -19.03 16.58
N CYS A 260 -32.65 -18.82 17.86
CA CYS A 260 -33.64 -18.79 18.93
C CYS A 260 -34.66 -17.65 18.76
N ALA A 261 -34.21 -16.47 18.30
CA ALA A 261 -35.11 -15.35 18.06
C ALA A 261 -36.06 -15.63 16.88
N GLU A 262 -35.57 -16.30 15.84
CA GLU A 262 -36.38 -16.73 14.69
C GLU A 262 -37.41 -17.79 15.08
N GLU A 263 -37.05 -18.75 15.93
CA GLU A 263 -37.97 -19.76 16.47
C GLU A 263 -39.11 -19.12 17.26
N VAL A 264 -38.80 -18.19 18.18
CA VAL A 264 -39.80 -17.45 18.94
C VAL A 264 -40.71 -16.62 18.02
N LYS A 265 -40.14 -15.98 16.99
CA LYS A 265 -40.91 -15.23 15.98
C LYS A 265 -41.89 -16.16 15.25
N HIS A 266 -41.47 -17.35 14.88
CA HIS A 266 -42.31 -18.34 14.20
C HIS A 266 -43.49 -18.80 15.08
N ILE A 267 -43.22 -19.15 16.35
CA ILE A 267 -44.25 -19.55 17.33
C ILE A 267 -45.34 -18.49 17.48
N VAL A 268 -44.93 -17.22 17.55
CA VAL A 268 -45.84 -16.08 17.69
C VAL A 268 -46.67 -15.87 16.41
N LEU A 269 -46.05 -15.93 15.22
CA LEU A 269 -46.72 -15.64 13.96
C LEU A 269 -47.70 -16.75 13.54
N ASN A 270 -47.35 -18.01 13.76
CA ASN A 270 -48.23 -19.15 13.45
C ASN A 270 -49.24 -19.46 14.55
N ASN A 271 -49.12 -18.75 15.69
CA ASN A 271 -49.96 -18.95 16.86
C ASN A 271 -49.91 -20.39 17.41
N ASP A 272 -48.72 -21.00 17.41
CA ASP A 272 -48.54 -22.37 17.90
C ASP A 272 -48.76 -22.47 19.42
N ALA A 273 -48.59 -21.36 20.14
CA ALA A 273 -48.77 -21.27 21.60
C ALA A 273 -50.21 -20.93 22.07
N ASP A 274 -51.22 -21.11 21.21
CA ASP A 274 -52.64 -20.86 21.54
C ASP A 274 -52.90 -19.51 22.22
N LEU A 275 -52.32 -18.45 21.62
CA LEU A 275 -52.54 -17.08 22.05
C LEU A 275 -53.94 -16.65 21.64
N THR A 276 -54.65 -16.00 22.57
CA THR A 276 -55.94 -15.38 22.25
C THR A 276 -55.74 -14.22 21.27
N LYS A 277 -56.78 -13.86 20.51
CA LYS A 277 -56.72 -12.75 19.55
C LYS A 277 -56.19 -11.44 20.18
N VAL A 278 -56.57 -11.15 21.43
CA VAL A 278 -56.11 -9.97 22.17
C VAL A 278 -54.63 -10.09 22.55
N GLU A 279 -54.16 -11.28 22.96
CA GLU A 279 -52.75 -11.54 23.27
C GLU A 279 -51.87 -11.39 22.01
N GLN A 280 -52.30 -11.91 20.87
CA GLN A 280 -51.61 -11.76 19.58
C GLN A 280 -51.49 -10.30 19.16
N THR A 281 -52.60 -9.54 19.21
CA THR A 281 -52.60 -8.11 18.86
C THR A 281 -51.64 -7.31 19.76
N VAL A 282 -51.59 -7.61 21.06
CA VAL A 282 -50.65 -6.97 21.99
C VAL A 282 -49.19 -7.29 21.64
N ILE A 283 -48.86 -8.55 21.36
CA ILE A 283 -47.49 -8.95 21.02
C ILE A 283 -47.06 -8.38 19.66
N HIS A 284 -47.91 -8.49 18.63
CA HIS A 284 -47.63 -7.98 17.29
C HIS A 284 -47.33 -6.48 17.29
N HIS A 285 -48.17 -5.67 17.95
CA HIS A 285 -47.97 -4.23 18.02
C HIS A 285 -46.80 -3.82 18.93
N ARG A 286 -46.56 -4.53 20.04
CA ARG A 286 -45.50 -4.19 20.98
C ARG A 286 -44.10 -4.48 20.43
N PHE A 287 -43.95 -5.59 19.72
CA PHE A 287 -42.66 -6.05 19.20
C PHE A 287 -42.49 -5.82 17.70
N GLY A 288 -43.49 -5.26 17.01
CA GLY A 288 -43.42 -5.01 15.56
C GLY A 288 -43.45 -6.30 14.73
N LEU A 289 -44.11 -7.35 15.23
CA LEU A 289 -44.19 -8.66 14.58
C LEU A 289 -45.44 -8.69 13.69
N GLY A 290 -45.31 -8.38 12.40
CA GLY A 290 -46.44 -8.34 11.47
C GLY A 290 -45.99 -8.22 10.00
N ALA A 291 -46.95 -8.24 9.07
CA ALA A 291 -46.69 -8.25 7.62
C ALA A 291 -45.91 -7.03 7.09
N ASP A 292 -45.87 -5.93 7.85
CA ASP A 292 -44.96 -4.82 7.63
C ASP A 292 -43.74 -4.98 8.56
N GLU A 293 -42.66 -5.59 8.06
CA GLU A 293 -41.37 -5.70 8.78
C GLU A 293 -40.75 -4.34 9.17
N ALA A 294 -41.34 -3.23 8.70
CA ALA A 294 -40.95 -1.86 9.03
C ALA A 294 -41.81 -1.20 10.13
N ALA A 295 -42.79 -1.90 10.72
CA ALA A 295 -43.63 -1.33 11.77
C ALA A 295 -42.84 -1.21 13.09
N ALA A 296 -42.55 0.03 13.51
CA ALA A 296 -41.83 0.28 14.76
C ALA A 296 -42.59 -0.26 15.98
N PRO A 297 -41.89 -0.81 16.99
CA PRO A 297 -42.51 -1.31 18.21
C PRO A 297 -43.25 -0.20 18.95
N LEU A 298 -44.51 -0.46 19.33
CA LEU A 298 -45.35 0.51 20.03
C LEU A 298 -45.20 0.39 21.55
N THR A 299 -45.36 1.53 22.24
CA THR A 299 -45.34 1.57 23.71
C THR A 299 -46.60 0.95 24.32
N LEU A 300 -46.51 0.49 25.57
CA LEU A 300 -47.66 -0.09 26.30
C LEU A 300 -48.88 0.84 26.38
N GLU A 301 -48.65 2.15 26.40
CA GLU A 301 -49.70 3.15 26.43
C GLU A 301 -50.39 3.29 25.07
N GLN A 302 -49.62 3.31 23.98
CA GLN A 302 -50.14 3.34 22.61
C GLN A 302 -50.92 2.06 22.28
N VAL A 303 -50.40 0.89 22.67
CA VAL A 303 -51.12 -0.39 22.51
C VAL A 303 -52.42 -0.40 23.34
N GLY A 304 -52.40 0.21 24.53
CA GLY A 304 -53.58 0.36 25.38
C GLY A 304 -54.66 1.23 24.77
N GLN A 305 -54.27 2.33 24.10
CA GLN A 305 -55.18 3.19 23.36
C GLN A 305 -55.86 2.48 22.17
N ILE A 306 -55.15 1.58 21.49
CA ILE A 306 -55.69 0.80 20.36
C ILE A 306 -56.72 -0.23 20.83
N ILE A 307 -56.44 -0.92 21.95
CA ILE A 307 -57.28 -2.01 22.48
C ILE A 307 -58.39 -1.47 23.42
N GLY A 308 -58.30 -0.21 23.86
CA GLY A 308 -59.25 0.42 24.78
C GLY A 308 -59.06 -0.01 26.23
N VAL A 309 -57.83 -0.31 26.65
CA VAL A 309 -57.49 -0.76 28.02
C VAL A 309 -56.37 0.08 28.64
N THR A 310 -56.26 0.02 29.97
CA THR A 310 -55.20 0.75 30.68
C THR A 310 -53.82 0.15 30.38
N LYS A 311 -52.76 0.96 30.47
CA LYS A 311 -51.35 0.54 30.31
C LYS A 311 -51.00 -0.70 31.15
N GLU A 312 -51.45 -0.73 32.40
CA GLU A 312 -51.20 -1.87 33.30
C GLU A 312 -51.92 -3.13 32.85
N ARG A 313 -53.12 -3.00 32.26
CA ARG A 313 -53.83 -4.14 31.68
C ARG A 313 -53.12 -4.71 30.46
N VAL A 314 -52.53 -3.86 29.60
CA VAL A 314 -51.69 -4.31 28.48
C VAL A 314 -50.47 -5.09 28.98
N ARG A 315 -49.79 -4.59 30.03
CA ARG A 315 -48.64 -5.26 30.64
C ARG A 315 -49.00 -6.66 31.17
N GLN A 316 -50.15 -6.79 31.82
CA GLN A 316 -50.65 -8.09 32.30
C GLN A 316 -50.91 -9.07 31.14
N ILE A 317 -51.58 -8.60 30.08
CA ILE A 317 -51.87 -9.41 28.88
C ILE A 317 -50.57 -9.83 28.20
N GLN A 318 -49.61 -8.91 28.06
CA GLN A 318 -48.29 -9.19 27.49
C GLN A 318 -47.54 -10.26 28.29
N ASN A 319 -47.48 -10.14 29.62
CA ASN A 319 -46.76 -11.12 30.44
C ASN A 319 -47.40 -12.51 30.36
N LYS A 320 -48.72 -12.57 30.37
CA LYS A 320 -49.46 -13.83 30.20
C LYS A 320 -49.22 -14.47 28.82
N ALA A 321 -49.15 -13.64 27.79
CA ALA A 321 -48.85 -14.09 26.43
C ALA A 321 -47.42 -14.61 26.29
N LEU A 322 -46.43 -13.91 26.87
CA LEU A 322 -45.03 -14.37 26.91
C LEU A 322 -44.86 -15.65 27.72
N GLU A 323 -45.61 -15.82 28.80
CA GLU A 323 -45.61 -17.04 29.61
C GLU A 323 -46.09 -18.24 28.79
N LYS A 324 -47.14 -18.11 27.98
CA LYS A 324 -47.60 -19.17 27.06
C LYS A 324 -46.56 -19.54 26.01
N VAL A 325 -45.95 -18.54 25.37
CA VAL A 325 -44.89 -18.75 24.36
C VAL A 325 -43.70 -19.47 24.99
N ARG A 326 -43.33 -19.08 26.22
CA ARG A 326 -42.27 -19.72 26.98
C ARG A 326 -42.60 -21.18 27.31
N LEU A 327 -43.81 -21.47 27.80
CA LEU A 327 -44.23 -22.84 28.12
C LEU A 327 -44.22 -23.74 26.88
N PHE A 328 -44.70 -23.22 25.74
CA PHE A 328 -44.65 -23.95 24.47
C PHE A 328 -43.22 -24.23 24.03
N LEU A 329 -42.32 -23.25 24.17
CA LEU A 329 -40.91 -23.43 23.84
C LEU A 329 -40.27 -24.48 24.73
N GLU A 330 -40.47 -24.41 26.06
CA GLU A 330 -39.95 -25.38 27.04
C GLU A 330 -40.47 -26.82 26.79
N GLU A 331 -41.71 -26.99 26.31
CA GLU A 331 -42.29 -28.31 25.98
C GLU A 331 -41.72 -28.91 24.68
N ASN A 332 -41.37 -28.08 23.69
CA ASN A 332 -40.86 -28.54 22.39
C ASN A 332 -39.33 -28.63 22.31
N THR A 333 -38.60 -27.91 23.17
CA THR A 333 -37.13 -27.99 23.26
C THR A 333 -36.71 -29.03 24.30
N SER A 334 -36.77 -30.31 23.95
CA SER A 334 -36.10 -31.39 24.71
C SER A 334 -34.62 -31.51 24.30
N GLY A 335 -33.81 -30.49 24.62
CA GLY A 335 -32.37 -30.44 24.35
C GLY A 335 -31.71 -29.30 25.14
N PRO A 336 -30.41 -29.38 25.48
CA PRO A 336 -29.80 -28.49 26.46
C PRO A 336 -29.87 -27.04 25.98
N SER A 337 -30.57 -26.20 26.75
CA SER A 337 -30.72 -24.76 26.53
C SER A 337 -29.48 -23.95 26.94
N GLU A 338 -28.35 -24.61 27.15
CA GLU A 338 -27.10 -23.95 27.51
C GLU A 338 -26.25 -23.80 26.25
N PRO A 339 -25.71 -22.59 25.98
CA PRO A 339 -24.66 -22.47 24.97
C PRO A 339 -23.55 -23.45 25.36
N PRO A 340 -22.95 -24.18 24.39
CA PRO A 340 -21.91 -25.16 24.69
C PRO A 340 -20.84 -24.50 25.56
N ALA A 341 -20.54 -25.13 26.70
CA ALA A 341 -19.54 -24.64 27.64
C ALA A 341 -18.18 -24.53 26.93
N GLU A 342 -17.31 -23.62 27.41
CA GLU A 342 -15.98 -23.38 26.81
C GLU A 342 -15.12 -24.66 26.66
N ASP A 343 -15.48 -25.73 27.39
CA ASP A 343 -14.77 -27.00 27.46
C ASP A 343 -15.22 -28.06 26.42
N GLU A 344 -16.30 -27.86 25.65
CA GLU A 344 -16.85 -28.89 24.74
C GLU A 344 -16.27 -28.88 23.31
N TYR A 345 -15.48 -27.87 22.94
CA TYR A 345 -14.81 -27.88 21.65
C TYR A 345 -13.46 -28.57 21.78
N PRO A 346 -13.18 -29.63 20.99
CA PRO A 346 -11.82 -30.14 20.92
C PRO A 346 -10.95 -28.99 20.45
N ILE A 347 -9.98 -28.58 21.28
CA ILE A 347 -8.90 -27.70 20.87
C ILE A 347 -8.30 -28.39 19.66
N SER A 348 -8.62 -27.89 18.46
CA SER A 348 -7.96 -28.33 17.24
C SER A 348 -6.52 -27.87 17.41
N ALA A 349 -5.69 -28.77 17.91
CA ALA A 349 -4.25 -28.64 17.92
C ALA A 349 -3.84 -28.46 16.45
N ASN A 350 -3.45 -27.24 16.11
CA ASN A 350 -2.66 -26.98 14.91
C ASN A 350 -1.20 -27.35 15.17
#